data_AF-A0A077F5P3-F1
#
_entry.id   AF-A0A077F5P3-F1
#
_cell.length_a   1.000
_cell.length_b   1.000
_cell.length_c   1.000
_cell.angle_alpha   90.00
_cell.angle_beta   90.00
_cell.angle_gamma   90.00
#
_symmetry.space_group_name_H-M   'P 1'
#
loop_
_entity.id
_entity.type
_entity.pdbx_description
1 polymer ?
#
loop_
_entity_poly.entity_id
_entity_poly.type
_entity_poly.pdbx_seq_one_letter_code
_entity_poly.pdbx_strand_id
1 'polypeptide(L)'
;MSESNPLAQMANFLYGAGTPTAGLNLNPEEASREAQRRYPHKQYCLVTQWMLVDLLVADPALWAVEHPGKVPRLVLAHNIVFDSAGRFPPGYWVRSTFQVSYAEEGFFETGNTVYALLGEGCSKTEALEVVFSLY
;
A
#
# COMPACT_ATOMS: atom_id res chain seq x y z
N MET A 1 24.03 -22.78 -4.21
CA MET A 1 23.09 -21.65 -4.12
C MET A 1 22.06 -22.06 -3.10
N SER A 2 22.08 -21.47 -1.89
CA SER A 2 21.12 -21.84 -0.83
C SER A 2 19.73 -21.49 -1.32
N GLU A 3 18.85 -22.49 -1.44
CA GLU A 3 17.41 -22.22 -1.57
C GLU A 3 17.01 -21.33 -0.39
N SER A 4 16.58 -20.11 -0.69
CA SER A 4 16.06 -19.21 0.32
C SER A 4 14.83 -19.86 0.94
N ASN A 5 14.84 -20.09 2.26
CA ASN A 5 13.69 -20.61 2.98
C ASN A 5 12.48 -19.67 2.76
N PRO A 6 11.43 -20.10 2.04
CA PRO A 6 10.32 -19.22 1.67
C PRO A 6 9.58 -18.64 2.88
N LEU A 7 9.49 -19.41 3.97
CA LEU A 7 8.86 -18.95 5.22
C LEU A 7 9.71 -17.89 5.91
N ALA A 8 11.04 -18.04 5.89
CA ALA A 8 11.94 -17.03 6.46
C ALA A 8 11.89 -15.73 5.65
N GLN A 9 11.84 -15.83 4.31
CA GLN A 9 11.66 -14.67 3.44
C GLN A 9 10.33 -13.97 3.71
N MET A 10 9.23 -14.73 3.79
CA MET A 10 7.90 -14.18 4.12
C MET A 10 7.87 -13.49 5.49
N ALA A 11 8.44 -14.14 6.50
CA ALA A 11 8.51 -13.57 7.85
C ALA A 11 9.35 -12.28 7.87
N ASN A 12 10.45 -12.23 7.13
CA ASN A 12 11.25 -11.01 7.00
C ASN A 12 10.49 -9.90 6.26
N PHE A 13 9.75 -10.25 5.20
CA PHE A 13 8.91 -9.29 4.50
C PHE A 13 7.83 -8.70 5.41
N LEU A 14 7.12 -9.52 6.19
CA LEU A 14 6.05 -9.05 7.06
C LEU A 14 6.57 -8.34 8.33
N TYR A 15 7.59 -8.90 8.99
CA TYR A 15 7.99 -8.49 10.35
C TYR A 15 9.42 -7.95 10.45
N GLY A 16 10.22 -8.07 9.39
CA GLY A 16 11.57 -7.49 9.36
C GLY A 16 11.54 -5.97 9.38
N ALA A 17 12.69 -5.34 9.59
CA ALA A 17 12.82 -3.89 9.52
C ALA A 17 12.51 -3.38 8.10
N GLY A 18 11.74 -2.30 7.98
CA GLY A 18 11.60 -1.50 6.77
C GLY A 18 12.18 -0.10 6.99
N THR A 19 12.26 0.71 5.95
CA THR A 19 12.67 2.12 6.07
C THR A 19 11.49 2.92 6.63
N PRO A 20 11.60 3.59 7.80
CA PRO A 20 10.52 4.39 8.35
C PRO A 20 10.02 5.42 7.33
N THR A 21 8.71 5.51 7.17
CA THR A 21 8.07 6.40 6.20
C THR A 21 6.96 7.16 6.90
N ALA A 22 7.02 8.49 6.85
CA ALA A 22 5.96 9.33 7.40
C ALA A 22 4.68 9.20 6.55
N GLY A 23 3.56 9.01 7.23
CA GLY A 23 2.22 9.14 6.65
C GLY A 23 1.56 10.45 7.07
N LEU A 24 0.23 10.47 6.99
CA LEU A 24 -0.61 11.56 7.43
C LEU A 24 -0.57 11.69 8.95
N ASN A 25 -0.20 12.89 9.41
CA ASN A 25 -0.39 13.30 10.79
C ASN A 25 -1.77 13.94 10.97
N LEU A 26 -2.81 13.17 10.67
CA LEU A 26 -4.22 13.56 10.79
C LEU A 26 -4.97 12.48 11.57
N ASN A 27 -6.00 12.89 12.32
CA ASN A 27 -6.92 11.90 12.89
C ASN A 27 -7.85 11.34 11.78
N PRO A 28 -8.55 10.20 12.01
CA PRO A 28 -9.37 9.56 10.98
C PRO A 28 -10.47 10.45 10.39
N GLU A 29 -11.06 11.35 11.19
CA GLU A 29 -12.09 12.26 10.71
C GLU A 29 -11.50 13.32 9.77
N GLU A 30 -10.37 13.93 10.17
CA GLU A 30 -9.64 14.90 9.35
C GLU A 30 -9.15 14.28 8.04
N ALA A 31 -8.58 13.07 8.11
CA ALA A 31 -8.13 12.34 6.93
C ALA A 31 -9.28 11.99 5.99
N SER A 32 -10.46 11.64 6.53
CA SER A 32 -11.67 11.42 5.72
C SER A 32 -12.09 12.68 4.96
N ARG A 33 -12.16 13.83 5.65
CA ARG A 33 -12.52 15.11 5.02
C ARG A 33 -11.50 15.48 3.94
N GLU A 34 -10.21 15.30 4.21
CA GLU A 34 -9.16 15.66 3.27
C GLU A 34 -9.14 14.72 2.05
N ALA A 35 -9.37 13.42 2.25
CA ALA A 35 -9.54 12.46 1.16
C ALA A 35 -10.73 12.84 0.26
N GLN A 36 -11.88 13.14 0.86
CA GLN A 36 -13.08 13.54 0.12
C GLN A 36 -12.89 14.88 -0.61
N ARG A 37 -12.17 15.84 0.00
CA ARG A 37 -11.87 17.14 -0.61
C ARG A 37 -10.92 17.02 -1.81
N ARG A 38 -9.86 16.21 -1.69
CA ARG A 38 -8.85 16.02 -2.75
C ARG A 38 -9.36 15.11 -3.87
N TYR A 39 -10.18 14.12 -3.55
CA TYR A 39 -10.63 13.08 -4.47
C TYR A 39 -12.16 12.90 -4.42
N PRO A 40 -12.96 13.92 -4.80
CA PRO A 40 -14.41 13.95 -4.58
C PRO A 40 -15.20 12.85 -5.32
N HIS A 41 -14.60 12.22 -6.32
CA HIS A 41 -15.24 11.18 -7.13
C HIS A 41 -14.62 9.79 -6.94
N LYS A 42 -13.69 9.63 -5.98
CA LYS A 42 -12.99 8.37 -5.74
C LYS A 42 -13.26 7.89 -4.32
N GLN A 43 -13.39 6.58 -4.18
CA GLN A 43 -13.48 5.95 -2.87
C GLN A 43 -12.15 6.11 -2.14
N TYR A 44 -12.18 6.23 -0.83
CA TYR A 44 -10.99 6.25 0.02
C TYR A 44 -11.05 5.20 1.13
N CYS A 45 -9.87 4.73 1.54
CA CYS A 45 -9.67 3.78 2.62
C CYS A 45 -8.59 4.32 3.56
N LEU A 46 -8.94 4.50 4.83
CA LEU A 46 -8.00 4.93 5.86
C LEU A 46 -7.35 3.69 6.48
N VAL A 47 -6.02 3.69 6.56
CA VAL A 47 -5.26 2.55 7.07
C VAL A 47 -4.19 2.98 8.05
N THR A 48 -3.92 2.13 9.05
CA THR A 48 -2.74 2.23 9.94
C THR A 48 -1.94 0.94 9.83
N GLN A 49 -0.74 0.90 10.45
CA GLN A 49 0.15 -0.26 10.38
C GLN A 49 0.42 -0.68 8.94
N TRP A 50 0.79 0.32 8.13
CA TRP A 50 0.92 0.19 6.68
C TRP A 50 2.38 0.12 6.25
N MET A 51 2.57 -0.45 5.07
CA MET A 51 3.82 -0.58 4.37
C MET A 51 3.62 -0.21 2.90
N LEU A 52 4.51 0.64 2.38
CA LEU A 52 4.71 0.80 0.95
C LEU A 52 5.66 -0.30 0.45
N VAL A 53 5.21 -1.07 -0.52
CA VAL A 53 5.98 -2.18 -1.07
C VAL A 53 6.36 -1.86 -2.49
N ASP A 54 7.64 -1.54 -2.70
CA ASP A 54 8.27 -1.44 -4.02
C ASP A 54 8.51 -2.84 -4.58
N LEU A 55 7.94 -3.13 -5.74
CA LEU A 55 8.07 -4.44 -6.36
C LEU A 55 9.34 -4.47 -7.22
N LEU A 56 10.13 -5.53 -7.05
CA LEU A 56 11.25 -5.83 -7.93
C LEU A 56 10.71 -6.24 -9.30
N VAL A 57 10.87 -5.35 -10.29
CA VAL A 57 10.50 -5.61 -11.67
C VAL A 57 11.76 -5.88 -12.48
N ALA A 58 11.82 -7.06 -13.09
CA ALA A 58 12.96 -7.45 -13.93
C ALA A 58 13.05 -6.64 -15.24
N ASP A 59 11.90 -6.34 -15.84
CA ASP A 59 11.80 -5.56 -17.07
C ASP A 59 10.82 -4.37 -16.88
N PRO A 60 11.34 -3.17 -16.55
CA PRO A 60 10.52 -1.97 -16.40
C PRO A 60 9.78 -1.55 -17.68
N ALA A 61 10.31 -1.88 -18.86
CA ALA A 61 9.67 -1.53 -20.14
C ALA A 61 8.46 -2.41 -20.39
N LEU A 62 8.59 -3.73 -20.17
CA LEU A 62 7.46 -4.66 -20.23
C LEU A 62 6.39 -4.27 -19.20
N TRP A 63 6.79 -3.94 -17.97
CA TRP A 63 5.85 -3.47 -16.95
C TRP A 63 5.06 -2.25 -17.42
N ALA A 64 5.72 -1.25 -18.00
CA ALA A 64 5.05 -0.04 -18.47
C ALA A 64 4.02 -0.33 -19.59
N VAL A 65 4.27 -1.35 -20.42
CA VAL A 65 3.33 -1.81 -21.46
C VAL A 65 2.15 -2.56 -20.85
N GLU A 66 2.39 -3.45 -19.88
CA GLU A 66 1.34 -4.25 -19.24
C GLU A 66 0.48 -3.44 -18.25
N HIS A 67 1.08 -2.47 -17.58
CA HIS A 67 0.48 -1.67 -16.51
C HIS A 67 0.59 -0.16 -16.83
N PRO A 68 -0.02 0.31 -17.92
CA PRO A 68 0.12 1.69 -18.36
C PRO A 68 -0.34 2.67 -17.27
N GLY A 69 0.50 3.66 -16.99
CA GLY A 69 0.24 4.69 -15.97
C GLY A 69 0.32 4.21 -14.53
N LYS A 70 0.90 3.03 -14.27
CA LYS A 70 1.07 2.49 -12.92
C LYS A 70 2.54 2.28 -12.57
N VAL A 71 2.88 2.62 -11.33
CA VAL A 71 4.19 2.33 -10.74
C VAL A 71 4.10 0.97 -10.02
N PRO A 72 5.13 0.11 -10.09
CA PRO A 72 5.20 -1.18 -9.39
C PRO A 72 5.39 -0.99 -7.88
N ARG A 73 4.44 -0.31 -7.24
CA ARG A 73 4.38 -0.10 -5.81
C ARG A 73 2.96 -0.35 -5.34
N LEU A 74 2.78 -0.94 -4.16
CA LEU A 74 1.48 -1.15 -3.54
C LEU A 74 1.51 -0.83 -2.04
N VAL A 75 0.33 -0.72 -1.44
CA VAL A 75 0.13 -0.63 0.02
C VAL A 75 -0.25 -2.01 0.55
N LEU A 76 0.44 -2.45 1.58
CA LEU A 76 -0.01 -3.51 2.47
C LEU A 76 -0.27 -2.88 3.84
N ALA A 77 -1.47 -3.04 4.38
CA ALA A 77 -1.79 -2.53 5.71
C ALA A 77 -2.46 -3.60 6.56
N HIS A 78 -2.05 -3.67 7.82
CA HIS A 78 -2.57 -4.65 8.78
C HIS A 78 -3.82 -4.17 9.53
N ASN A 79 -4.19 -2.90 9.37
CA ASN A 79 -5.38 -2.36 10.00
C ASN A 79 -6.08 -1.32 9.12
N ILE A 80 -7.32 -1.63 8.73
CA ILE A 80 -8.28 -0.70 8.13
C ILE A 80 -8.98 0.03 9.26
N VAL A 81 -8.94 1.37 9.22
CA VAL A 81 -9.67 2.22 10.14
C VAL A 81 -11.07 2.51 9.61
N PHE A 82 -11.18 2.79 8.31
CA PHE A 82 -12.44 3.10 7.65
C PHE A 82 -12.32 2.88 6.15
N ASP A 83 -13.37 2.33 5.53
CA ASP A 83 -13.48 2.24 4.07
C ASP A 83 -14.80 2.86 3.61
N SER A 84 -14.71 3.94 2.83
CA SER A 84 -15.87 4.66 2.29
C SER A 84 -16.76 3.80 1.38
N ALA A 85 -16.19 2.77 0.76
CA ALA A 85 -16.92 1.84 -0.10
C ALA A 85 -17.53 0.65 0.67
N GLY A 86 -17.27 0.54 1.98
CA GLY A 86 -17.80 -0.55 2.81
C GLY A 86 -17.35 -1.95 2.40
N ARG A 87 -16.20 -2.09 1.72
CA ARG A 87 -15.71 -3.38 1.22
C ARG A 87 -15.10 -4.23 2.32
N PHE A 88 -14.50 -3.57 3.31
CA PHE A 88 -13.79 -4.21 4.40
C PHE A 88 -14.23 -3.64 5.75
N PRO A 89 -14.44 -4.49 6.77
CA PRO A 89 -14.72 -4.01 8.12
C PRO A 89 -13.45 -3.42 8.78
N PRO A 90 -13.61 -2.49 9.73
CA PRO A 90 -12.48 -1.99 10.53
C PRO A 90 -11.73 -3.12 11.25
N GLY A 91 -10.42 -2.99 11.41
CA GLY A 91 -9.56 -4.01 12.03
C GLY A 91 -9.00 -5.06 11.07
N TYR A 92 -9.45 -5.08 9.81
CA TYR A 92 -8.95 -6.04 8.81
C TYR A 92 -7.71 -5.52 8.10
N TRP A 93 -7.04 -6.40 7.36
CA TRP A 93 -5.91 -6.04 6.52
C TRP A 93 -6.36 -5.73 5.09
N VAL A 94 -5.52 -5.02 4.35
CA VAL A 94 -5.72 -4.78 2.92
C VAL A 94 -4.40 -4.79 2.18
N ARG A 95 -4.42 -5.37 0.97
CA ARG A 95 -3.39 -5.19 -0.04
C ARG A 95 -4.00 -4.44 -1.22
N SER A 96 -3.45 -3.28 -1.53
CA SER A 96 -3.92 -2.48 -2.65
C SER A 96 -3.52 -3.08 -4.00
N THR A 97 -4.10 -2.54 -5.06
CA THR A 97 -3.51 -2.66 -6.40
C THR A 97 -2.35 -1.68 -6.56
N PHE A 98 -1.73 -1.66 -7.75
CA PHE A 98 -0.56 -0.83 -8.01
C PHE A 98 -0.87 0.68 -7.98
N GLN A 99 0.14 1.43 -7.59
CA GLN A 99 0.13 2.88 -7.50
C GLN A 99 -0.16 3.51 -8.87
N VAL A 100 -1.13 4.43 -8.90
CA VAL A 100 -1.35 5.38 -10.00
C VAL A 100 -0.65 6.69 -9.67
N SER A 101 -0.83 7.20 -8.45
CA SER A 101 -0.13 8.38 -7.95
C SER A 101 0.13 8.25 -6.45
N TYR A 102 1.12 8.99 -5.97
CA TYR A 102 1.38 9.14 -4.55
C TYR A 102 1.71 10.60 -4.30
N ALA A 103 0.75 11.34 -3.74
CA ALA A 103 0.98 12.74 -3.38
C ALA A 103 1.87 12.79 -2.14
N GLU A 104 2.76 13.79 -2.07
CA GLU A 104 3.53 14.06 -0.86
C GLU A 104 2.55 14.14 0.32
N GLU A 105 2.85 13.41 1.39
CA GLU A 105 2.11 13.33 2.67
C GLU A 105 1.08 12.20 2.86
N GLY A 106 1.13 11.08 2.11
CA GLY A 106 0.48 9.84 2.57
C GLY A 106 -0.90 9.54 1.97
N PHE A 107 -1.23 10.15 0.83
CA PHE A 107 -2.35 9.69 -0.01
C PHE A 107 -1.84 8.86 -1.18
N PHE A 108 -2.07 7.55 -1.10
CA PHE A 108 -1.68 6.57 -2.11
C PHE A 108 -2.85 6.22 -3.01
N GLU A 109 -2.79 6.66 -4.26
CA GLU A 109 -3.85 6.48 -5.23
C GLU A 109 -3.64 5.21 -6.04
N THR A 110 -4.70 4.42 -6.15
CA THR A 110 -4.86 3.34 -7.13
C THR A 110 -5.93 3.71 -8.16
N GLY A 111 -6.21 2.81 -9.10
CA GLY A 111 -7.22 3.04 -10.14
C GLY A 111 -8.57 3.53 -9.56
N ASN A 112 -9.06 2.87 -8.52
CA ASN A 112 -10.41 3.10 -7.99
C ASN A 112 -10.44 3.55 -6.52
N THR A 113 -9.30 3.63 -5.84
CA THR A 113 -9.27 3.93 -4.40
C THR A 113 -8.04 4.74 -4.01
N VAL A 114 -8.23 5.70 -3.12
CA VAL A 114 -7.14 6.40 -2.43
C VAL A 114 -6.98 5.82 -1.04
N TYR A 115 -5.78 5.38 -0.72
CA TYR A 115 -5.41 4.94 0.62
C TYR A 115 -4.80 6.11 1.37
N ALA A 116 -5.44 6.51 2.47
CA ALA A 116 -4.90 7.50 3.39
C ALA A 116 -4.07 6.76 4.44
N LEU A 117 -2.76 6.95 4.39
CA LEU A 117 -1.78 6.26 5.21
C LEU A 117 -1.62 7.01 6.53
N LEU A 118 -2.30 6.58 7.60
CA LEU A 118 -2.31 7.28 8.88
C LEU A 118 -1.11 6.90 9.75
N GLY A 119 -0.47 7.90 10.35
CA GLY A 119 0.69 7.72 11.22
C GLY A 119 1.94 7.25 10.47
N GLU A 120 2.98 6.87 11.22
CA GLU A 120 4.20 6.32 10.65
C GLU A 120 3.98 4.88 10.16
N GLY A 121 4.50 4.59 8.98
CA GLY A 121 4.61 3.25 8.43
C GLY A 121 6.04 2.96 8.01
N CYS A 122 6.21 2.05 7.06
CA CYS A 122 7.52 1.78 6.49
C CYS A 122 7.46 1.55 4.98
N SER A 123 8.62 1.57 4.33
CA SER A 123 8.79 1.11 2.97
C SER A 123 9.70 -0.11 2.92
N LYS A 124 9.40 -1.03 2.00
CA LYS A 124 10.19 -2.22 1.70
C LYS A 124 10.22 -2.47 0.21
N THR A 125 11.23 -3.22 -0.21
CA THR A 125 11.34 -3.74 -1.58
C THR A 125 11.23 -5.26 -1.54
N GLU A 126 10.37 -5.84 -2.36
CA GLU A 126 10.20 -7.29 -2.46
C GLU A 126 9.83 -7.76 -3.86
N ALA A 127 10.01 -9.05 -4.11
CA ALA A 127 9.59 -9.69 -5.36
C ALA A 127 8.06 -9.81 -5.43
N LEU A 128 7.50 -9.68 -6.65
CA LEU A 128 6.07 -9.78 -6.90
C LEU A 128 5.50 -11.10 -6.36
N GLU A 129 6.20 -12.19 -6.57
CA GLU A 129 5.79 -13.54 -6.18
C GLU A 129 5.66 -13.67 -4.66
N VAL A 130 6.57 -13.05 -3.90
CA VAL A 130 6.52 -13.05 -2.44
C VAL A 130 5.28 -12.28 -1.99
N VAL A 131 5.08 -11.06 -2.49
CA VAL A 131 3.96 -10.20 -2.09
C VAL A 131 2.61 -10.81 -2.47
N PHE A 132 2.52 -11.51 -3.61
CA PHE A 132 1.29 -12.15 -4.10
C PHE A 132 1.07 -13.57 -3.58
N SER A 133 2.04 -14.15 -2.87
CA SER A 133 1.82 -15.39 -2.11
C SER A 133 1.11 -15.16 -0.76
N LEU A 134 0.90 -13.90 -0.38
CA LEU A 134 -0.08 -13.51 0.63
C LEU A 134 -1.49 -13.74 0.06
N TYR A 135 -2.33 -14.40 0.85
CA TYR A 135 -3.67 -14.95 0.57
C TYR A 135 -4.58 -14.14 -0.38
#